data_AF-A0A3C1RMZ5-F1
#
_entry.id   AF-A0A3C1RMZ5-F1
#
_cell.length_a   1.000
_cell.length_b   1.000
_cell.length_c   1.000
_cell.angle_alpha   90.00
_cell.angle_beta   90.00
_cell.angle_gamma   90.00
#
_symmetry.space_group_name_H-M   'P 1'
#
loop_
_entity.id
_entity.type
_entity.pdbx_description
1 polymer ?
#
loop_
_entity_poly.entity_id
_entity_poly.type
_entity_poly.pdbx_seq_one_letter_code
_entity_poly.pdbx_strand_id
1 'polypeptide(L)'
;MSPDYFALNSQQHRLQLTIQGTVQGVGFRPFIYRLATELNLTGWVNNSVQGVLIEVEGLRQNLEQFQYRILKEKPPQSEIQSLDSVWLPILGYSQFEIHLSESTNHPQKIAIILPDLSTCSDCLQDIFDPENRRYQYPFTNCTNCGPRYSIIRDLPYDRNHTTMATFIMCSDCQNEYNHPLNRRFHAQPNACPVCGPQLELWDKNGKVIASLNQALKQAADIIRSGQILALKGLGGFHLIVDARNETAVQNLRQRKRRPAKPLAVMYPNLEQVKQDCLVSELEEKLLSSPAAPIVLLRRIFNQLKSDPPHPPLLRGGEE
;
A
#
# COMPACT_ATOMS: atom_id res chain seq x y z
N MET A 1 -17.70 -24.62 40.61
CA MET A 1 -17.97 -24.45 39.17
C MET A 1 -19.12 -25.37 38.81
N SER A 2 -20.23 -24.84 38.29
CA SER A 2 -21.45 -25.61 38.03
C SER A 2 -21.34 -26.46 36.74
N PRO A 3 -22.08 -27.59 36.64
CA PRO A 3 -22.13 -28.43 35.44
C PRO A 3 -22.52 -27.69 34.16
N ASP A 4 -23.35 -26.65 34.28
CA ASP A 4 -23.78 -25.81 33.16
C ASP A 4 -22.63 -25.04 32.50
N TYR A 5 -21.56 -24.73 33.25
CA TYR A 5 -20.37 -24.07 32.72
C TYR A 5 -19.56 -24.98 31.79
N PHE A 6 -19.63 -26.31 31.97
CA PHE A 6 -19.03 -27.28 31.05
C PHE A 6 -19.95 -27.59 29.86
N ALA A 7 -21.26 -27.63 30.07
CA ALA A 7 -22.23 -27.89 29.00
C ALA A 7 -22.26 -26.78 27.94
N LEU A 8 -22.22 -25.50 28.34
CA LEU A 8 -22.14 -24.34 27.43
C LEU A 8 -20.83 -24.28 26.62
N ASN A 9 -19.74 -24.85 27.14
CA ASN A 9 -18.44 -24.89 26.45
C ASN A 9 -18.31 -26.04 25.44
N SER A 10 -19.24 -27.00 25.47
CA SER A 10 -19.27 -28.15 24.55
C SER A 10 -20.18 -27.94 23.33
N GLN A 11 -20.96 -26.86 23.31
CA GLN A 11 -21.85 -26.55 22.19
C GLN A 11 -21.11 -25.76 21.12
N GLN A 12 -21.24 -26.21 19.88
CA GLN A 12 -20.83 -25.42 18.72
C GLN A 12 -21.81 -24.28 18.52
N HIS A 13 -21.30 -23.11 18.18
CA HIS A 13 -22.08 -21.94 17.83
C HIS A 13 -21.61 -21.41 16.48
N ARG A 14 -22.50 -20.67 15.82
CA ARG A 14 -22.13 -19.79 14.71
C ARG A 14 -22.13 -18.36 15.19
N LEU A 15 -21.16 -17.59 14.72
CA LEU A 15 -21.01 -16.18 15.02
C LEU A 15 -20.86 -15.44 13.69
N GLN A 16 -21.71 -14.44 13.49
CA GLN A 16 -21.56 -13.48 12.40
C GLN A 16 -20.93 -12.21 12.97
N LEU A 17 -19.86 -11.73 12.33
CA LEU A 17 -19.18 -10.49 12.68
C LEU A 17 -19.25 -9.51 11.51
N THR A 18 -19.66 -8.28 11.79
CA THR A 18 -19.56 -7.16 10.84
C THR A 18 -18.53 -6.18 11.36
N ILE A 19 -17.45 -5.99 10.61
CA ILE A 19 -16.33 -5.13 10.99
C ILE A 19 -16.30 -3.92 10.06
N GLN A 20 -16.38 -2.72 10.65
CA GLN A 20 -16.34 -1.44 9.93
C GLN A 20 -15.05 -0.69 10.25
N GLY A 21 -14.60 0.13 9.30
CA GLY A 21 -13.39 0.96 9.40
C GLY A 21 -12.46 0.75 8.21
N THR A 22 -11.17 1.00 8.44
CA THR A 22 -10.10 0.82 7.45
C THR A 22 -9.66 -0.65 7.44
N VAL A 23 -10.51 -1.52 6.88
CA VAL A 23 -10.33 -2.98 6.93
C VAL A 23 -10.27 -3.64 5.56
N GLN A 24 -10.36 -2.86 4.49
CA GLN A 24 -10.18 -3.35 3.11
C GLN A 24 -8.84 -2.90 2.53
N GLY A 25 -8.21 -3.76 1.73
CA GLY A 25 -6.90 -3.47 1.14
C GLY A 25 -5.71 -3.56 2.12
N VAL A 26 -5.95 -3.90 3.39
CA VAL A 26 -4.93 -4.03 4.46
C VAL A 26 -4.45 -5.47 4.70
N GLY A 27 -4.86 -6.43 3.88
CA GLY A 27 -4.60 -7.86 4.14
C GLY A 27 -5.49 -8.47 5.24
N PHE A 28 -6.67 -7.88 5.50
CA PHE A 28 -7.58 -8.33 6.56
C PHE A 28 -8.16 -9.73 6.30
N ARG A 29 -8.66 -10.02 5.08
CA ARG A 29 -9.15 -11.36 4.70
C ARG A 29 -8.11 -12.48 4.95
N PRO A 30 -6.84 -12.34 4.47
CA PRO A 30 -5.75 -13.21 4.86
C PRO A 30 -5.56 -13.41 6.37
N PHE A 31 -5.62 -12.31 7.14
CA PHE A 31 -5.47 -12.35 8.59
C PHE A 31 -6.58 -13.16 9.25
N ILE A 32 -7.84 -12.89 8.89
CA ILE A 32 -9.01 -13.61 9.39
C ILE A 32 -8.94 -15.10 9.04
N TYR A 33 -8.58 -15.44 7.81
CA TYR A 33 -8.42 -16.83 7.38
C TYR A 33 -7.38 -17.58 8.22
N ARG A 34 -6.18 -16.99 8.40
CA ARG A 34 -5.13 -17.61 9.22
C ARG A 34 -5.57 -17.79 10.66
N LEU A 35 -6.15 -16.74 11.25
CA LEU A 35 -6.61 -16.74 12.63
C LEU A 35 -7.71 -17.80 12.86
N ALA A 36 -8.66 -17.92 11.94
CA ALA A 36 -9.72 -18.92 12.02
C ALA A 36 -9.15 -20.33 11.93
N THR A 37 -8.22 -20.56 11.00
CA THR A 37 -7.54 -21.85 10.83
C THR A 37 -6.72 -22.24 12.06
N GLU A 38 -5.97 -21.31 12.64
CA GLU A 38 -5.20 -21.54 13.88
C GLU A 38 -6.08 -21.94 15.07
N LEU A 39 -7.29 -21.40 15.14
CA LEU A 39 -8.26 -21.71 16.20
C LEU A 39 -9.19 -22.88 15.86
N ASN A 40 -8.92 -23.61 14.77
CA ASN A 40 -9.74 -24.71 14.26
C ASN A 40 -11.22 -24.33 14.08
N LEU A 41 -11.45 -23.14 13.53
CA LEU A 41 -12.78 -22.62 13.22
C LEU A 41 -13.09 -22.83 11.73
N THR A 42 -14.37 -22.97 11.40
CA THR A 42 -14.87 -23.11 10.02
C THR A 42 -15.78 -21.95 9.68
N GLY A 43 -16.04 -21.69 8.39
CA GLY A 43 -16.86 -20.55 7.96
C GLY A 43 -16.25 -19.77 6.81
N TRP A 44 -16.42 -18.45 6.79
CA TRP A 44 -15.95 -17.63 5.69
C TRP A 44 -15.73 -16.17 6.07
N VAL A 45 -14.97 -15.47 5.22
CA VAL A 45 -14.82 -14.01 5.24
C VAL A 45 -14.96 -13.43 3.84
N ASN A 46 -15.66 -12.30 3.71
CA ASN A 46 -15.69 -11.52 2.48
C ASN A 46 -15.58 -10.01 2.74
N ASN A 47 -15.24 -9.25 1.70
CA ASN A 47 -15.42 -7.81 1.73
C ASN A 47 -16.86 -7.50 1.28
N SER A 48 -17.44 -6.44 1.84
CA SER A 48 -18.73 -5.89 1.42
C SER A 48 -18.65 -4.37 1.32
N VAL A 49 -19.68 -3.70 0.82
CA VAL A 49 -19.71 -2.22 0.81
C VAL A 49 -19.65 -1.62 2.22
N GLN A 50 -20.07 -2.38 3.25
CA GLN A 50 -20.13 -1.93 4.64
C GLN A 50 -18.85 -2.20 5.44
N GLY A 51 -17.89 -2.96 4.89
CA GLY A 51 -16.67 -3.36 5.60
C GLY A 51 -16.26 -4.80 5.30
N VAL A 52 -15.99 -5.58 6.35
CA VAL A 52 -15.69 -7.00 6.27
C VAL A 52 -16.76 -7.78 7.02
N LEU A 53 -17.34 -8.78 6.38
CA LEU A 53 -18.32 -9.68 6.98
C LEU A 53 -17.66 -11.06 7.15
N ILE A 54 -17.87 -11.65 8.33
CA ILE A 54 -17.31 -12.95 8.70
C ILE A 54 -18.46 -13.78 9.25
N GLU A 55 -18.57 -15.02 8.81
CA GLU A 55 -19.29 -16.05 9.56
C GLU A 55 -18.32 -17.12 10.00
N VAL A 56 -18.42 -17.52 11.26
CA VAL A 56 -17.47 -18.47 11.84
C VAL A 56 -18.17 -19.41 12.81
N GLU A 57 -17.84 -20.69 12.73
CA GLU A 57 -18.39 -21.78 13.52
C GLU A 57 -17.31 -22.47 14.32
N GLY A 58 -17.66 -22.84 15.56
CA GLY A 58 -16.79 -23.61 16.43
C GLY A 58 -17.26 -23.59 17.88
N LEU A 59 -16.38 -24.07 18.77
CA LEU A 59 -16.62 -24.01 20.21
C LEU A 59 -16.68 -22.55 20.68
N ARG A 60 -17.58 -22.27 21.62
CA ARG A 60 -17.77 -20.91 22.16
C ARG A 60 -16.48 -20.23 22.58
N GLN A 61 -15.61 -20.95 23.29
CA GLN A 61 -14.32 -20.43 23.76
C GLN A 61 -13.42 -19.99 22.60
N ASN A 62 -13.37 -20.76 21.51
CA ASN A 62 -12.57 -20.43 20.34
C ASN A 62 -13.13 -19.21 19.60
N LEU A 63 -14.47 -19.07 19.56
CA LEU A 63 -15.13 -17.90 18.95
C LEU A 63 -14.93 -16.62 19.77
N GLU A 64 -14.95 -16.71 21.10
CA GLU A 64 -14.62 -15.60 21.99
C GLU A 64 -13.13 -15.23 21.87
N GLN A 65 -12.23 -16.22 21.82
CA GLN A 65 -10.80 -16.01 21.57
C GLN A 65 -10.55 -15.38 20.19
N PHE A 66 -11.29 -15.80 19.17
CA PHE A 66 -11.20 -15.25 17.82
C PHE A 66 -11.53 -13.76 17.79
N GLN A 67 -12.65 -13.35 18.39
CA GLN A 67 -13.03 -11.93 18.51
C GLN A 67 -11.97 -11.11 19.24
N TYR A 68 -11.44 -11.63 20.37
CA TYR A 68 -10.39 -10.96 21.12
C TYR A 68 -9.10 -10.78 20.30
N ARG A 69 -8.66 -11.85 19.61
CA ARG A 69 -7.45 -11.82 18.78
C ARG A 69 -7.61 -10.92 17.56
N ILE A 70 -8.81 -10.80 16.97
CA ILE A 70 -9.08 -9.83 15.90
C ILE A 70 -8.71 -8.42 16.35
N LEU A 71 -9.18 -7.98 17.51
CA LEU A 71 -8.93 -6.62 18.00
C LEU A 71 -7.46 -6.38 18.34
N LYS A 72 -6.77 -7.40 18.84
CA LYS A 72 -5.39 -7.32 19.34
C LYS A 72 -4.33 -7.46 18.23
N GLU A 73 -4.56 -8.37 17.29
CA GLU A 73 -3.56 -8.83 16.31
C GLU A 73 -3.85 -8.35 14.88
N LYS A 74 -4.88 -7.49 14.70
CA LYS A 74 -5.26 -6.93 13.40
C LYS A 74 -4.04 -6.38 12.62
N PRO A 75 -4.09 -6.42 11.27
CA PRO A 75 -3.00 -5.87 10.45
C PRO A 75 -2.60 -4.45 10.87
N PRO A 76 -1.31 -4.09 10.86
CA PRO A 76 -0.84 -2.80 11.38
C PRO A 76 -1.47 -1.58 10.71
N GLN A 77 -1.80 -1.69 9.41
CA GLN A 77 -2.41 -0.62 8.62
C GLN A 77 -3.95 -0.60 8.73
N SER A 78 -4.53 -1.49 9.53
CA SER A 78 -5.98 -1.57 9.71
C SER A 78 -6.45 -0.81 10.95
N GLU A 79 -7.64 -0.22 10.84
CA GLU A 79 -8.31 0.46 11.94
C GLU A 79 -9.76 -0.02 12.01
N ILE A 80 -10.12 -0.60 13.15
CA ILE A 80 -11.48 -1.10 13.41
C ILE A 80 -12.22 0.01 14.15
N GLN A 81 -13.31 0.51 13.55
CA GLN A 81 -14.18 1.52 14.15
C GLN A 81 -15.35 0.88 14.89
N SER A 82 -15.92 -0.19 14.31
CA SER A 82 -16.93 -1.00 14.97
C SER A 82 -16.75 -2.48 14.65
N LEU A 83 -17.14 -3.32 15.59
CA LEU A 83 -17.24 -4.76 15.45
C LEU A 83 -18.56 -5.18 16.08
N ASP A 84 -19.53 -5.49 15.23
CA ASP A 84 -20.85 -5.98 15.65
C ASP A 84 -20.84 -7.50 15.57
N SER A 85 -21.41 -8.15 16.59
CA SER A 85 -21.45 -9.62 16.68
C SER A 85 -22.87 -10.13 16.89
N VAL A 86 -23.24 -11.17 16.14
CA VAL A 86 -24.53 -11.84 16.24
C VAL A 86 -24.32 -13.34 16.33
N TRP A 87 -24.86 -13.95 17.39
CA TRP A 87 -24.85 -15.40 17.55
C TRP A 87 -25.98 -16.04 16.75
N LEU A 88 -25.66 -17.06 15.97
CA LEU A 88 -26.56 -17.74 15.05
C LEU A 88 -26.59 -19.26 15.29
N PRO A 89 -27.65 -19.96 14.86
CA PRO A 89 -27.64 -21.42 14.80
C PRO A 89 -26.56 -21.92 13.83
N ILE A 90 -25.96 -23.07 14.14
CA ILE A 90 -24.97 -23.71 13.27
C ILE A 90 -25.58 -24.13 11.92
N LEU A 91 -24.77 -24.07 10.87
CA LEU A 91 -25.04 -24.59 9.53
C LEU A 91 -24.18 -25.82 9.22
N GLY A 92 -23.00 -25.96 9.84
CA GLY A 92 -22.11 -27.10 9.65
C GLY A 92 -21.09 -26.88 8.55
N TYR A 93 -20.35 -25.76 8.58
CA TYR A 93 -19.27 -25.49 7.63
C TYR A 93 -18.15 -26.54 7.78
N SER A 94 -17.58 -26.98 6.66
CA SER A 94 -16.51 -27.99 6.64
C SER A 94 -15.10 -27.41 6.76
N GLN A 95 -14.91 -26.18 6.30
CA GLN A 95 -13.64 -25.46 6.31
C GLN A 95 -13.86 -23.96 6.42
N PHE A 96 -12.78 -23.20 6.63
CA PHE A 96 -12.80 -21.74 6.55
C PHE A 96 -12.37 -21.26 5.16
N GLU A 97 -13.11 -20.33 4.54
CA GLU A 97 -12.85 -19.86 3.18
C GLU A 97 -12.80 -18.34 3.07
N ILE A 98 -12.11 -17.82 2.05
CA ILE A 98 -12.22 -16.41 1.66
C ILE A 98 -13.16 -16.36 0.46
N HIS A 99 -14.36 -15.82 0.67
CA HIS A 99 -15.37 -15.71 -0.38
C HIS A 99 -15.12 -14.47 -1.24
N LEU A 100 -15.63 -14.53 -2.48
CA LEU A 100 -15.72 -13.36 -3.35
C LEU A 100 -16.65 -12.33 -2.71
N SER A 101 -16.36 -11.06 -2.98
CA SER A 101 -17.12 -9.98 -2.39
C SER A 101 -18.49 -9.84 -3.05
N GLU A 102 -19.54 -9.65 -2.24
CA GLU A 102 -20.89 -9.40 -2.76
C GLU A 102 -21.16 -7.90 -2.88
N SER A 103 -21.62 -7.47 -4.06
CA SER A 103 -22.19 -6.13 -4.25
C SER A 103 -23.65 -6.14 -3.83
N THR A 104 -23.94 -5.83 -2.56
CA THR A 104 -25.33 -5.60 -2.14
C THR A 104 -25.74 -4.17 -2.48
N ASN A 105 -26.95 -4.01 -3.04
CA ASN A 105 -27.55 -2.72 -3.47
C ASN A 105 -27.95 -1.80 -2.28
N HIS A 106 -27.18 -1.78 -1.19
CA HIS A 106 -27.51 -1.00 0.00
C HIS A 106 -26.70 0.31 0.06
N PRO A 107 -27.36 1.49 -0.02
CA PRO A 107 -26.67 2.75 -0.31
C PRO A 107 -26.12 3.49 0.91
N GLN A 108 -26.04 2.88 2.11
CA GLN A 108 -25.96 3.70 3.33
C GLN A 108 -24.60 3.76 4.04
N LYS A 109 -23.61 2.91 3.72
CA LYS A 109 -22.25 3.04 4.29
C LYS A 109 -21.21 2.53 3.29
N ILE A 110 -20.22 3.36 2.98
CA ILE A 110 -19.09 3.06 2.08
C ILE A 110 -17.87 2.73 2.95
N ALA A 111 -17.25 1.57 2.73
CA ALA A 111 -16.02 1.19 3.40
C ALA A 111 -14.90 2.23 3.19
N ILE A 112 -14.09 2.47 4.22
CA ILE A 112 -12.99 3.43 4.14
C ILE A 112 -11.89 2.89 3.24
N ILE A 113 -11.57 3.65 2.20
CA ILE A 113 -10.50 3.32 1.25
C ILE A 113 -9.16 3.78 1.83
N LEU A 114 -8.20 2.86 1.89
CA LEU A 114 -6.82 3.17 2.28
C LEU A 114 -6.12 4.11 1.31
N PRO A 115 -5.24 5.00 1.80
CA PRO A 115 -4.28 5.69 0.96
C PRO A 115 -3.29 4.71 0.31
N ASP A 116 -2.59 5.17 -0.71
CA ASP A 116 -1.45 4.43 -1.27
C ASP A 116 -0.31 4.34 -0.25
N LEU A 117 0.39 3.20 -0.23
CA LEU A 117 1.48 2.94 0.69
C LEU A 117 2.80 2.73 -0.05
N SER A 118 3.90 3.22 0.51
CA SER A 118 5.25 3.00 0.00
C SER A 118 5.63 1.51 0.05
N THR A 119 6.58 1.12 -0.79
CA THR A 119 7.06 -0.27 -0.88
C THR A 119 7.68 -0.70 0.46
N CYS A 120 7.19 -1.81 1.04
CA CYS A 120 7.76 -2.37 2.28
C CYS A 120 9.16 -2.97 2.07
N SER A 121 9.90 -3.16 3.17
CA SER A 121 11.23 -3.77 3.19
C SER A 121 11.29 -5.12 2.46
N ASP A 122 10.30 -5.99 2.67
CA ASP A 122 10.27 -7.33 2.07
C ASP A 122 10.12 -7.28 0.55
N CYS A 123 9.33 -6.32 0.05
CA CYS A 123 9.19 -6.12 -1.39
C CYS A 123 10.41 -5.42 -1.99
N LEU A 124 11.11 -4.56 -1.24
CA LEU A 124 12.40 -4.02 -1.67
C LEU A 124 13.44 -5.13 -1.80
N GLN A 125 13.49 -6.07 -0.86
CA GLN A 125 14.37 -7.26 -0.97
C GLN A 125 14.08 -8.05 -2.25
N ASP A 126 12.80 -8.30 -2.57
CA ASP A 126 12.44 -8.97 -3.84
C ASP A 126 12.92 -8.24 -5.09
N ILE A 127 12.85 -6.90 -5.08
CA ILE A 127 13.25 -6.07 -6.23
C ILE A 127 14.77 -6.12 -6.42
N PHE A 128 15.54 -6.25 -5.33
CA PHE A 128 17.01 -6.22 -5.38
C PHE A 128 17.68 -7.59 -5.38
N ASP A 129 16.96 -8.68 -5.11
CA ASP A 129 17.46 -10.05 -5.14
C ASP A 129 17.49 -10.62 -6.58
N PRO A 130 18.66 -10.91 -7.16
CA PRO A 130 18.80 -11.45 -8.52
C PRO A 130 18.13 -12.80 -8.74
N GLU A 131 17.98 -13.60 -7.68
CA GLU A 131 17.35 -14.93 -7.75
C GLU A 131 15.83 -14.85 -7.66
N ASN A 132 15.29 -13.68 -7.30
CA ASN A 132 13.86 -13.48 -7.19
C ASN A 132 13.23 -13.26 -8.57
N ARG A 133 12.08 -13.89 -8.82
CA ARG A 133 11.31 -13.70 -10.06
C ARG A 133 10.82 -12.26 -10.30
N ARG A 134 10.89 -11.40 -9.27
CA ARG A 134 10.57 -9.97 -9.32
C ARG A 134 11.81 -9.08 -9.28
N TYR A 135 12.99 -9.62 -9.53
CA TYR A 135 14.21 -8.84 -9.65
C TYR A 135 14.02 -7.67 -10.64
N GLN A 136 14.29 -6.46 -10.16
CA GLN A 136 14.11 -5.19 -10.88
C GLN A 136 12.69 -4.93 -11.41
N TYR A 137 11.67 -5.62 -10.90
CA TYR A 137 10.28 -5.43 -11.35
C TYR A 137 9.65 -4.19 -10.68
N PRO A 138 9.30 -3.13 -11.43
CA PRO A 138 8.93 -1.83 -10.87
C PRO A 138 7.58 -1.76 -10.17
N PHE A 139 6.70 -2.74 -10.40
CA PHE A 139 5.33 -2.75 -9.87
C PHE A 139 5.14 -3.79 -8.75
N THR A 140 6.24 -4.24 -8.14
CA THR A 140 6.23 -5.21 -7.03
C THR A 140 5.49 -4.63 -5.82
N ASN A 141 4.53 -5.38 -5.30
CA ASN A 141 3.79 -5.07 -4.08
C ASN A 141 3.37 -6.35 -3.33
N CYS A 142 2.79 -6.18 -2.16
CA CYS A 142 2.14 -7.24 -1.37
C CYS A 142 0.88 -6.69 -0.66
N THR A 143 0.25 -7.48 0.22
CA THR A 143 -0.92 -7.02 0.98
C THR A 143 -0.63 -5.80 1.88
N ASN A 144 0.63 -5.59 2.25
CA ASN A 144 1.05 -4.58 3.22
C ASN A 144 1.57 -3.27 2.59
N CYS A 145 1.71 -3.21 1.25
CA CYS A 145 2.29 -2.04 0.57
C CYS A 145 1.71 -1.83 -0.84
N GLY A 146 2.11 -0.74 -1.49
CA GLY A 146 1.78 -0.43 -2.87
C GLY A 146 0.46 0.34 -3.03
N PRO A 147 -0.01 0.50 -4.27
CA PRO A 147 -1.17 1.33 -4.58
C PRO A 147 -2.47 0.74 -4.02
N ARG A 148 -3.37 1.63 -3.59
CA ARG A 148 -4.72 1.37 -3.10
C ARG A 148 -5.66 2.38 -3.74
N TYR A 149 -5.87 3.53 -3.10
CA TYR A 149 -6.76 4.59 -3.59
C TYR A 149 -6.54 4.91 -5.08
N SER A 150 -5.29 5.05 -5.52
CA SER A 150 -4.95 5.41 -6.90
C SER A 150 -5.38 4.39 -7.97
N ILE A 151 -5.68 3.15 -7.59
CA ILE A 151 -6.02 2.06 -8.52
C ILE A 151 -7.43 1.52 -8.33
N ILE A 152 -8.12 1.87 -7.25
CA ILE A 152 -9.49 1.42 -6.98
C ILE A 152 -10.45 2.17 -7.89
N ARG A 153 -11.31 1.41 -8.59
CA ARG A 153 -12.40 1.95 -9.42
C ARG A 153 -13.73 1.87 -8.69
N ASP A 154 -13.94 0.80 -7.93
CA ASP A 154 -15.18 0.58 -7.18
C ASP A 154 -14.93 -0.30 -5.94
N LEU A 155 -15.92 -0.36 -5.05
CA LEU A 155 -15.96 -1.26 -3.90
C LEU A 155 -17.02 -2.34 -4.13
N PRO A 156 -16.87 -3.53 -3.52
CA PRO A 156 -15.83 -3.95 -2.57
C PRO A 156 -14.44 -4.14 -3.20
N TYR A 157 -13.39 -4.03 -2.38
CA TYR A 157 -11.99 -4.11 -2.84
C TYR A 157 -11.62 -5.51 -3.33
N ASP A 158 -11.72 -5.69 -4.65
CA ASP A 158 -11.27 -6.86 -5.39
C ASP A 158 -10.61 -6.46 -6.71
N ARG A 159 -9.77 -7.35 -7.26
CA ARG A 159 -8.96 -7.08 -8.45
C ARG A 159 -9.78 -6.57 -9.63
N ASN A 160 -10.97 -7.15 -9.86
CA ASN A 160 -11.89 -6.77 -10.94
C ASN A 160 -12.42 -5.32 -10.79
N HIS A 161 -12.43 -4.77 -9.58
CA HIS A 161 -12.81 -3.40 -9.28
C HIS A 161 -11.59 -2.46 -9.17
N THR A 162 -10.46 -2.83 -9.76
CA THR A 162 -9.26 -1.99 -9.83
C THR A 162 -8.77 -1.81 -11.27
N THR A 163 -7.79 -0.92 -11.47
CA THR A 163 -7.05 -0.82 -12.74
C THR A 163 -6.26 -2.09 -13.07
N MET A 164 -6.06 -3.00 -12.10
CA MET A 164 -5.39 -4.28 -12.31
C MET A 164 -6.28 -5.34 -12.97
N ALA A 165 -7.58 -5.07 -13.17
CA ALA A 165 -8.53 -6.01 -13.77
C ALA A 165 -8.12 -6.50 -15.17
N THR A 166 -7.43 -5.67 -15.95
CA THR A 166 -6.99 -6.02 -17.31
C THR A 166 -5.74 -6.91 -17.34
N PHE A 167 -5.04 -7.02 -16.21
CA PHE A 167 -3.82 -7.82 -16.09
C PHE A 167 -4.18 -9.18 -15.50
N ILE A 168 -4.35 -10.19 -16.34
CA ILE A 168 -4.70 -11.55 -15.89
C ILE A 168 -3.48 -12.18 -15.21
N MET A 169 -3.60 -12.66 -13.97
CA MET A 169 -2.47 -13.26 -13.25
C MET A 169 -1.97 -14.53 -13.96
N CYS A 170 -0.65 -14.67 -14.10
CA CYS A 170 -0.04 -15.94 -14.52
C CYS A 170 -0.19 -17.01 -13.43
N SER A 171 0.09 -18.27 -13.76
CA SER A 171 0.02 -19.41 -12.84
C SER A 171 0.76 -19.16 -11.53
N ASP A 172 1.98 -18.60 -11.58
CA ASP A 172 2.79 -18.38 -10.38
C ASP A 172 2.20 -17.28 -9.48
N CYS A 173 1.70 -16.19 -10.07
CA CYS A 173 1.02 -15.14 -9.32
C CYS A 173 -0.30 -15.65 -8.73
N GLN A 174 -1.02 -16.52 -9.45
CA GLN A 174 -2.25 -17.14 -8.96
C GLN A 174 -1.96 -18.10 -7.80
N ASN A 175 -0.88 -18.88 -7.89
CA ASN A 175 -0.45 -19.77 -6.81
C ASN A 175 -0.13 -18.97 -5.54
N GLU A 176 0.64 -17.88 -5.65
CA GLU A 176 0.89 -17.00 -4.50
C GLU A 176 -0.39 -16.34 -3.95
N TYR A 177 -1.31 -15.94 -4.84
CA TYR A 177 -2.58 -15.33 -4.46
C TYR A 177 -3.46 -16.30 -3.67
N ASN A 178 -3.42 -17.59 -4.00
CA ASN A 178 -4.21 -18.64 -3.37
C ASN A 178 -3.52 -19.28 -2.15
N HIS A 179 -2.20 -19.12 -1.98
CA HIS A 179 -1.45 -19.84 -0.95
C HIS A 179 -1.43 -19.07 0.41
N PRO A 180 -2.08 -19.59 1.48
CA PRO A 180 -2.29 -18.83 2.72
C PRO A 180 -1.03 -18.38 3.46
N LEU A 181 0.06 -19.12 3.32
CA LEU A 181 1.35 -18.81 3.94
C LEU A 181 2.18 -17.80 3.11
N ASN A 182 1.73 -17.48 1.89
CA ASN A 182 2.43 -16.50 1.07
C ASN A 182 2.05 -15.08 1.50
N ARG A 183 3.02 -14.17 1.59
CA ARG A 183 2.75 -12.75 1.86
C ARG A 183 1.89 -12.04 0.81
N ARG A 184 1.67 -12.67 -0.35
CA ARG A 184 0.81 -12.18 -1.43
C ARG A 184 -0.55 -12.89 -1.48
N PHE A 185 -0.88 -13.68 -0.47
CA PHE A 185 -2.20 -14.27 -0.30
C PHE A 185 -3.28 -13.18 -0.34
N HIS A 186 -4.20 -13.26 -1.30
CA HIS A 186 -5.20 -12.22 -1.62
C HIS A 186 -4.66 -10.79 -1.81
N ALA A 187 -3.41 -10.63 -2.26
CA ALA A 187 -2.92 -9.33 -2.73
C ALA A 187 -3.58 -8.98 -4.07
N GLN A 188 -4.65 -8.18 -4.03
CA GLN A 188 -5.42 -7.81 -5.23
C GLN A 188 -4.57 -7.20 -6.38
N PRO A 189 -3.53 -6.37 -6.12
CA PRO A 189 -2.67 -5.84 -7.17
C PRO A 189 -1.44 -6.72 -7.45
N ASN A 190 -1.45 -8.01 -7.05
CA ASN A 190 -0.34 -8.93 -7.32
C ASN A 190 -0.04 -9.03 -8.82
N ALA A 191 1.24 -8.95 -9.17
CA ALA A 191 1.73 -9.07 -10.53
C ALA A 191 3.22 -9.43 -10.54
N CYS A 192 3.72 -9.75 -11.73
CA CYS A 192 5.13 -10.01 -12.02
C CYS A 192 5.44 -9.55 -13.46
N PRO A 193 6.72 -9.61 -13.91
CA PRO A 193 7.10 -9.23 -15.27
C PRO A 193 6.36 -9.97 -16.40
N VAL A 194 5.75 -11.12 -16.14
CA VAL A 194 5.00 -11.89 -17.16
C VAL A 194 3.59 -11.34 -17.36
N CYS A 195 2.90 -11.01 -16.26
CA CYS A 195 1.45 -10.78 -16.27
C CYS A 195 1.04 -9.35 -15.90
N GLY A 196 2.00 -8.52 -15.52
CA GLY A 196 1.76 -7.19 -14.97
C GLY A 196 2.04 -6.04 -15.94
N PRO A 197 1.89 -4.80 -15.43
CA PRO A 197 2.26 -3.60 -16.19
C PRO A 197 3.75 -3.59 -16.55
N GLN A 198 4.06 -2.90 -17.65
CA GLN A 198 5.43 -2.73 -18.16
C GLN A 198 5.81 -1.25 -18.24
N LEU A 199 7.10 -0.97 -18.16
CA LEU A 199 7.63 0.37 -18.41
C LEU A 199 7.84 0.60 -19.90
N GLU A 200 7.62 1.84 -20.30
CA GLU A 200 8.00 2.37 -21.61
C GLU A 200 8.62 3.75 -21.43
N LEU A 201 9.63 4.04 -22.24
CA LEU A 201 10.26 5.35 -22.36
C LEU A 201 9.83 5.97 -23.69
N TRP A 202 9.28 7.18 -23.59
CA TRP A 202 8.70 7.90 -24.72
C TRP A 202 9.56 9.13 -25.04
N ASP A 203 9.78 9.41 -26.31
CA ASP A 203 10.43 10.64 -26.75
C ASP A 203 9.45 11.83 -26.81
N LYS A 204 9.98 13.01 -27.16
CA LYS A 204 9.20 14.25 -27.30
C LYS A 204 8.14 14.22 -28.41
N ASN A 205 8.23 13.28 -29.34
CA ASN A 205 7.29 13.11 -30.45
C ASN A 205 6.20 12.08 -30.11
N GLY A 206 6.22 11.50 -28.90
CA GLY A 206 5.28 10.48 -28.47
C GLY A 206 5.62 9.08 -29.01
N LYS A 207 6.88 8.82 -29.37
CA LYS A 207 7.33 7.50 -29.83
C LYS A 207 8.01 6.73 -28.69
N VAL A 208 7.67 5.46 -28.54
CA VAL A 208 8.37 4.54 -27.63
C VAL A 208 9.79 4.27 -28.17
N ILE A 209 10.80 4.57 -27.36
CA ILE A 209 12.22 4.38 -27.69
C ILE A 209 12.89 3.27 -26.89
N ALA A 210 12.30 2.87 -25.76
CA ALA A 210 12.73 1.73 -24.97
C ALA A 210 11.56 1.17 -24.15
N SER A 211 11.64 -0.10 -23.78
CA SER A 211 10.62 -0.78 -22.96
C SER A 211 11.29 -1.60 -21.85
N LEU A 212 10.50 -2.09 -20.89
CA LEU A 212 10.95 -2.97 -19.81
C LEU A 212 12.12 -2.36 -19.02
N ASN A 213 13.12 -3.17 -18.67
CA ASN A 213 14.30 -2.73 -17.94
C ASN A 213 15.19 -1.76 -18.74
N GLN A 214 15.16 -1.81 -20.07
CA GLN A 214 15.91 -0.85 -20.89
C GLN A 214 15.35 0.56 -20.73
N ALA A 215 14.02 0.70 -20.63
CA ALA A 215 13.38 1.99 -20.34
C ALA A 215 13.87 2.57 -19.01
N LEU A 216 13.98 1.74 -17.96
CA LEU A 216 14.48 2.16 -16.65
C LEU A 216 15.95 2.62 -16.70
N LYS A 217 16.82 1.84 -17.35
CA LYS A 217 18.25 2.17 -17.48
C LYS A 217 18.45 3.48 -18.25
N GLN A 218 17.81 3.62 -19.41
CA GLN A 218 17.90 4.83 -20.22
C GLN A 218 17.29 6.05 -19.52
N ALA A 219 16.18 5.89 -18.80
CA ALA A 219 15.60 6.95 -17.98
C ALA A 219 16.60 7.48 -16.93
N ALA A 220 17.34 6.58 -16.28
CA ALA A 220 18.40 6.97 -15.33
C ALA A 220 19.55 7.71 -16.04
N ASP A 221 19.96 7.27 -17.23
CA ASP A 221 21.02 7.92 -18.00
C ASP A 221 20.61 9.31 -18.51
N ILE A 222 19.35 9.48 -18.91
CA ILE A 222 18.76 10.79 -19.27
C ILE A 222 18.89 11.76 -18.09
N ILE A 223 18.51 11.33 -16.88
CA ILE A 223 18.62 12.16 -15.67
C ILE A 223 20.09 12.49 -15.36
N ARG A 224 20.99 11.50 -15.43
CA ARG A 224 22.44 11.70 -15.21
C ARG A 224 23.06 12.66 -16.23
N SER A 225 22.55 12.68 -17.46
CA SER A 225 22.98 13.61 -18.51
C SER A 225 22.45 15.05 -18.33
N GLY A 226 21.71 15.33 -17.26
CA GLY A 226 21.18 16.66 -16.95
C GLY A 226 19.89 17.03 -17.70
N GLN A 227 19.21 16.05 -18.30
CA GLN A 227 17.94 16.27 -18.98
C GLN A 227 16.74 16.16 -18.01
N ILE A 228 15.59 16.70 -18.44
CA ILE A 228 14.33 16.62 -17.69
C ILE A 228 13.55 15.39 -18.17
N LEU A 229 13.17 14.51 -17.24
CA LEU A 229 12.32 13.35 -17.52
C LEU A 229 10.94 13.52 -16.88
N ALA A 230 9.87 13.19 -17.60
CA ALA A 230 8.55 13.02 -17.02
C ALA A 230 8.35 11.56 -16.58
N LEU A 231 8.13 11.32 -15.29
CA LEU A 231 7.93 9.99 -14.72
C LEU A 231 6.48 9.84 -14.22
N LYS A 232 5.79 8.79 -14.65
CA LYS A 232 4.48 8.41 -14.11
C LYS A 232 4.66 7.76 -12.74
N GLY A 233 4.22 8.45 -11.68
CA GLY A 233 4.05 7.90 -10.35
C GLY A 233 2.64 7.33 -10.14
N LEU A 234 2.28 7.05 -8.88
CA LEU A 234 0.96 6.51 -8.52
C LEU A 234 -0.16 7.54 -8.76
N GLY A 235 0.00 8.76 -8.24
CA GLY A 235 -1.01 9.82 -8.33
C GLY A 235 -0.89 10.76 -9.54
N GLY A 236 0.02 10.50 -10.48
CA GLY A 236 0.23 11.35 -11.65
C GLY A 236 1.69 11.46 -12.10
N PHE A 237 1.99 12.42 -12.96
CA PHE A 237 3.33 12.61 -13.52
C PHE A 237 4.16 13.62 -12.72
N HIS A 238 5.44 13.30 -12.57
CA HIS A 238 6.46 14.17 -11.98
C HIS A 238 7.50 14.54 -13.02
N LEU A 239 8.03 15.77 -12.95
CA LEU A 239 9.20 16.18 -13.73
C LEU A 239 10.43 16.02 -12.83
N ILE A 240 11.40 15.23 -13.29
CA ILE A 240 12.59 14.84 -12.53
C ILE A 240 13.84 15.33 -13.25
N VAL A 241 14.79 15.84 -12.48
CA VAL A 241 16.15 16.22 -12.88
C VAL A 241 17.11 15.81 -11.77
N ASP A 242 18.41 15.73 -12.07
CA ASP A 242 19.43 15.62 -11.03
C ASP A 242 19.48 16.91 -10.21
N ALA A 243 19.14 16.84 -8.92
CA ALA A 243 19.10 17.99 -8.01
C ALA A 243 20.49 18.62 -7.76
N ARG A 244 21.56 17.91 -8.08
CA ARG A 244 22.95 18.38 -7.96
C ARG A 244 23.42 19.14 -9.20
N ASN A 245 22.68 19.04 -10.31
CA ASN A 245 22.99 19.72 -11.56
C ASN A 245 22.22 21.05 -11.64
N GLU A 246 22.89 22.15 -11.33
CA GLU A 246 22.28 23.48 -11.30
C GLU A 246 21.67 23.87 -12.65
N THR A 247 22.36 23.60 -13.76
CA THR A 247 21.85 23.89 -15.11
C THR A 247 20.55 23.14 -15.39
N ALA A 248 20.45 21.86 -15.01
CA ALA A 248 19.23 21.06 -15.18
C ALA A 248 18.07 21.63 -14.34
N VAL A 249 18.35 22.04 -13.10
CA VAL A 249 17.35 22.66 -12.21
C VAL A 249 16.87 23.99 -12.77
N GLN A 250 17.76 24.86 -13.26
CA GLN A 250 17.39 26.13 -13.87
C GLN A 250 16.55 25.92 -15.15
N ASN A 251 16.94 24.98 -15.99
CA ASN A 251 16.16 24.59 -17.18
C ASN A 251 14.75 24.11 -16.81
N LEU A 252 14.62 23.31 -15.75
CA LEU A 252 13.31 22.87 -15.24
C LEU A 252 12.46 24.07 -14.76
N ARG A 253 13.05 25.01 -14.01
CA ARG A 253 12.36 26.21 -13.54
C ARG A 253 11.86 27.09 -14.68
N GLN A 254 12.70 27.32 -15.68
CA GLN A 254 12.35 28.12 -16.86
C GLN A 254 11.20 27.47 -17.63
N ARG A 255 11.30 26.19 -17.97
CA ARG A 255 10.25 25.47 -18.72
C ARG A 255 8.94 25.35 -17.96
N LYS A 256 8.99 25.13 -16.64
CA LYS A 256 7.80 25.06 -15.77
C LYS A 256 7.26 26.43 -15.37
N ARG A 257 7.93 27.53 -15.76
CA ARG A 257 7.60 28.92 -15.35
C ARG A 257 7.45 29.04 -13.82
N ARG A 258 8.41 28.47 -13.09
CA ARG A 258 8.40 28.37 -11.62
C ARG A 258 9.71 28.93 -11.03
N PRO A 259 9.89 30.26 -11.00
CA PRO A 259 11.17 30.87 -10.66
C PRO A 259 11.60 30.58 -9.22
N ALA A 260 10.75 30.87 -8.22
CA ALA A 260 11.16 30.84 -6.82
C ALA A 260 10.60 29.67 -5.99
N LYS A 261 9.39 29.17 -6.32
CA LYS A 261 8.71 28.19 -5.45
C LYS A 261 9.59 26.95 -5.26
N PRO A 262 9.81 26.49 -4.00
CA PRO A 262 10.68 25.36 -3.70
C PRO A 262 10.35 24.11 -4.51
N LEU A 263 11.38 23.34 -4.84
CA LEU A 263 11.27 22.04 -5.49
C LEU A 263 11.54 20.97 -4.43
N ALA A 264 10.75 19.90 -4.43
CA ALA A 264 11.01 18.75 -3.57
C ALA A 264 12.23 17.99 -4.11
N VAL A 265 13.02 17.41 -3.21
CA VAL A 265 14.20 16.60 -3.53
C VAL A 265 14.00 15.23 -2.91
N MET A 266 14.24 14.18 -3.71
CA MET A 266 14.21 12.79 -3.25
C MET A 266 15.64 12.33 -2.97
N TYR A 267 15.86 11.82 -1.76
CA TYR A 267 17.14 11.24 -1.35
C TYR A 267 17.07 9.71 -1.41
N PRO A 268 18.21 9.03 -1.67
CA PRO A 268 18.23 7.57 -1.73
C PRO A 268 18.10 6.90 -0.36
N ASN A 269 18.51 7.58 0.72
CA ASN A 269 18.42 7.08 2.09
C ASN A 269 18.47 8.24 3.11
N LEU A 270 18.18 7.91 4.37
CA LEU A 270 18.10 8.88 5.47
C LEU A 270 19.48 9.44 5.84
N GLU A 271 20.54 8.64 5.70
CA GLU A 271 21.91 9.03 5.99
C GLU A 271 22.33 10.23 5.13
N GLN A 272 21.98 10.23 3.85
CA GLN A 272 22.24 11.37 2.95
C GLN A 272 21.38 12.59 3.30
N VAL A 273 20.13 12.40 3.75
CA VAL A 273 19.31 13.53 4.23
C VAL A 273 19.97 14.21 5.42
N LYS A 274 20.49 13.43 6.38
CA LYS A 274 21.15 13.94 7.61
C LYS A 274 22.47 14.68 7.32
N GLN A 275 23.07 14.49 6.14
CA GLN A 275 24.25 15.25 5.72
C GLN A 275 23.91 16.68 5.30
N ASP A 276 22.73 16.89 4.71
CA ASP A 276 22.29 18.18 4.16
C ASP A 276 21.28 18.91 5.05
N CYS A 277 20.61 18.20 5.96
CA CYS A 277 19.52 18.71 6.79
C CYS A 277 19.64 18.28 8.25
N LEU A 278 19.17 19.14 9.16
CA LEU A 278 18.86 18.77 10.53
C LEU A 278 17.58 17.92 10.53
N VAL A 279 17.61 16.79 11.22
CA VAL A 279 16.50 15.83 11.28
C VAL A 279 16.25 15.45 12.73
N SER A 280 15.08 15.81 13.25
CA SER A 280 14.56 15.37 14.54
C SER A 280 14.01 13.94 14.46
N GLU A 281 13.80 13.31 15.62
CA GLU A 281 13.21 11.97 15.70
C GLU A 281 11.81 11.89 15.05
N LEU A 282 11.01 12.96 15.16
CA LEU A 282 9.68 13.00 14.55
C LEU A 282 9.78 13.08 13.02
N GLU A 283 10.67 13.90 12.49
CA GLU A 283 10.90 14.03 11.05
C GLU A 283 11.45 12.73 10.45
N GLU A 284 12.36 12.06 11.15
CA GLU A 284 12.86 10.74 10.78
C GLU A 284 11.76 9.68 10.71
N LYS A 285 10.86 9.66 11.70
CA LYS A 285 9.67 8.78 11.70
C LYS A 285 8.74 9.10 10.53
N LEU A 286 8.53 10.38 10.21
CA LEU A 286 7.69 10.80 9.07
C LEU A 286 8.31 10.39 7.74
N LEU A 287 9.60 10.65 7.53
CA LEU A 287 10.34 10.28 6.30
C LEU A 287 10.30 8.76 6.04
N SER A 288 10.37 7.97 7.12
CA SER A 288 10.38 6.51 7.05
C SER A 288 8.98 5.90 7.12
N SER A 289 7.93 6.72 7.23
CA SER A 289 6.56 6.22 7.35
C SER A 289 6.07 5.61 6.03
N PRO A 290 5.10 4.67 6.08
CA PRO A 290 4.48 4.11 4.88
C PRO A 290 3.80 5.15 3.97
N ALA A 291 3.43 6.31 4.52
CA ALA A 291 2.87 7.41 3.74
C ALA A 291 3.91 8.11 2.85
N ALA A 292 5.21 7.96 3.16
CA ALA A 292 6.35 8.57 2.46
C ALA A 292 6.12 10.04 2.03
N PRO A 293 5.75 10.94 2.96
CA PRO A 293 5.44 12.33 2.62
C PRO A 293 6.68 13.13 2.25
N ILE A 294 6.46 14.26 1.57
CA ILE A 294 7.49 15.32 1.50
C ILE A 294 7.53 16.01 2.86
N VAL A 295 8.68 15.94 3.53
CA VAL A 295 8.91 16.59 4.83
C VAL A 295 9.75 17.84 4.64
N LEU A 296 9.35 18.95 5.25
CA LEU A 296 10.14 20.17 5.28
C LEU A 296 11.18 20.05 6.38
N LEU A 297 12.45 20.13 6.02
CA LEU A 297 13.58 20.01 6.95
C LEU A 297 14.41 21.30 6.92
N ARG A 298 15.06 21.60 8.05
CA ARG A 298 15.99 22.72 8.13
C ARG A 298 17.33 22.31 7.52
N ARG A 299 17.75 22.99 6.45
CA ARG A 299 19.06 22.76 5.81
C ARG A 299 20.22 23.08 6.77
N ILE A 300 21.25 22.26 6.76
CA ILE A 300 22.54 22.54 7.39
C ILE A 300 23.28 23.54 6.50
N PHE A 301 23.49 24.74 7.01
CA PHE A 301 24.37 25.71 6.36
C PHE A 301 25.80 25.44 6.81
N ASN A 302 26.53 24.63 6.06
CA ASN A 302 27.98 24.63 6.19
C ASN A 302 28.49 25.99 5.70
N GLN A 303 29.00 26.82 6.61
CA GLN A 303 29.58 28.15 6.34
C GLN A 303 30.78 28.14 5.35
N LEU A 304 31.11 27.00 4.75
CA LEU A 304 32.22 26.81 3.81
C LEU A 304 31.81 26.69 2.34
N LYS A 305 30.53 26.86 1.98
CA LYS A 305 30.11 27.10 0.59
C LYS A 305 29.29 28.37 0.54
N SER A 306 29.93 29.44 0.09
CA SER A 306 29.37 30.76 -0.14
C SER A 306 28.21 30.68 -1.13
N ASP A 307 26.99 30.82 -0.64
CA ASP A 307 25.92 31.49 -1.36
C ASP A 307 25.12 32.33 -0.35
N PRO A 308 24.82 33.60 -0.65
CA PRO A 308 24.13 34.47 0.28
C PRO A 308 22.67 34.03 0.47
N PRO A 309 22.09 34.18 1.67
CA PRO A 309 20.69 33.88 1.90
C PRO A 309 19.84 34.91 1.14
N HIS A 310 19.01 34.45 0.19
CA HIS A 310 17.86 35.24 -0.22
C HIS A 310 16.94 35.38 1.00
N PRO A 311 16.69 36.60 1.52
CA PRO A 311 15.76 36.78 2.61
C PRO A 311 14.32 36.51 2.11
N PRO A 312 13.42 36.03 2.98
CA PRO A 312 12.00 35.95 2.65
C PRO A 312 11.45 37.37 2.51
N LEU A 313 10.92 37.69 1.32
CA LEU A 313 10.09 38.86 1.11
C LEU A 313 8.78 38.70 1.89
N LEU A 314 8.79 39.09 3.16
CA LEU A 314 7.58 39.50 3.86
C LEU A 314 7.19 40.88 3.30
N ARG A 315 6.25 40.92 2.36
CA ARG A 315 5.45 42.13 2.13
C ARG A 315 4.17 41.99 2.94
N GLY A 316 4.24 42.39 4.21
CA GLY A 316 3.12 43.00 4.90
C GLY A 316 3.13 44.47 4.55
N GLY A 317 2.08 44.94 3.88
CA GLY A 317 1.79 46.35 3.69
C GLY A 317 0.33 46.53 4.03
N GLU A 318 0.07 47.06 5.22
CA GLU A 318 -1.15 47.77 5.54
C GLU A 318 -1.11 49.10 4.78
N GLU A 319 -2.08 49.28 3.87
CA GLU A 319 -2.91 50.48 3.65
C GLU A 319 -4.02 50.10 2.66
#